data_AF-A0A8T5ALD1-F1
#
_entry.id   AF-A0A8T5ALD1-F1
#
_cell.length_a   1.000
_cell.length_b   1.000
_cell.length_c   1.000
_cell.angle_alpha   90.00
_cell.angle_beta   90.00
_cell.angle_gamma   90.00
#
_symmetry.space_group_name_H-M   'P 1'
#
loop_
_entity.id
_entity.type
_entity.pdbx_description
1 polymer ?
#
loop_
_entity_poly.entity_id
_entity_poly.type
_entity_poly.pdbx_seq_one_letter_code
_entity_poly.pdbx_strand_id
1 'polypeptide(L)'
;MHDPELLSKDIYYAGNYIRIKHIDSLYDNIYSYYEHLLIVFVGQGDKVKRGQLIGKCGSSGRKPVEPHLHFELHNRDWSPINPYRNINNPNSRCYWTKDNDPQYP
;
A
#
# COMPACT_ATOMS: atom_id res chain seq x y z
N MET A 1 20.14 4.62 3.11
CA MET A 1 20.86 3.62 2.28
C MET A 1 20.28 2.29 2.72
N HIS A 2 19.40 1.69 1.92
CA HIS A 2 18.70 0.45 2.30
C HIS A 2 19.54 -0.75 1.91
N ASP A 3 19.60 -1.72 2.81
CA ASP A 3 20.32 -2.98 2.65
C ASP A 3 19.72 -3.78 1.47
N PRO A 4 20.50 -4.09 0.42
CA PRO A 4 20.01 -4.87 -0.72
C PRO A 4 19.55 -6.29 -0.34
N GLU A 5 20.03 -6.87 0.77
CA GLU A 5 19.55 -8.19 1.22
C GLU A 5 18.10 -8.12 1.73
N LEU A 6 17.73 -7.05 2.43
CA LEU A 6 16.35 -6.83 2.91
C LEU A 6 15.37 -6.69 1.74
N LEU A 7 15.73 -5.90 0.72
CA LEU A 7 14.93 -5.72 -0.50
C LEU A 7 14.67 -7.04 -1.24
N SER A 8 15.67 -7.92 -1.32
CA SER A 8 15.52 -9.21 -2.00
C SER A 8 14.57 -10.16 -1.27
N LYS A 9 14.58 -10.11 0.07
CA LYS A 9 13.73 -10.91 0.94
C LYS A 9 12.29 -10.41 0.91
N ASP A 10 12.09 -9.09 0.94
CA ASP A 10 10.76 -8.49 0.86
C ASP A 10 10.06 -8.81 -0.47
N ILE A 11 10.77 -8.71 -1.61
CA ILE A 11 10.25 -9.11 -2.92
C ILE A 11 9.85 -10.60 -2.94
N TYR A 12 10.63 -11.44 -2.25
CA TYR A 12 10.38 -12.87 -2.17
C TYR A 12 9.11 -13.22 -1.38
N TYR A 13 8.75 -12.43 -0.36
CA TYR A 13 7.51 -12.62 0.42
C TYR A 13 6.30 -11.93 -0.20
N ALA A 14 6.45 -10.71 -0.72
CA ALA A 14 5.38 -9.91 -1.31
C ALA A 14 4.79 -10.55 -2.58
N GLY A 15 5.60 -11.28 -3.35
CA GLY A 15 5.19 -11.77 -4.66
C GLY A 15 5.08 -10.62 -5.67
N ASN A 16 4.05 -10.64 -6.51
CA ASN A 16 3.77 -9.50 -7.38
C ASN A 16 3.17 -8.38 -6.53
N TYR A 17 3.75 -7.19 -6.64
CA TYR A 17 3.29 -6.02 -5.89
C TYR A 17 3.27 -4.76 -6.72
N ILE A 18 2.48 -3.79 -6.26
CA ILE A 18 2.43 -2.44 -6.79
C ILE A 18 2.70 -1.48 -5.64
N ARG A 19 3.60 -0.52 -5.88
CA ARG A 19 3.82 0.61 -4.97
C ARG A 19 3.44 1.91 -5.66
N ILE A 20 2.50 2.64 -5.09
CA ILE A 20 2.07 3.95 -5.59
C ILE A 20 2.59 5.02 -4.65
N LYS A 21 3.32 5.99 -5.20
CA LYS A 21 3.70 7.22 -4.49
C LYS A 21 2.56 8.23 -4.61
N HIS A 22 2.03 8.67 -3.48
CA HIS A 22 1.04 9.72 -3.36
C HIS A 22 1.76 11.02 -3.08
N ILE A 23 1.71 11.94 -4.05
CA ILE A 23 2.26 13.29 -3.93
C ILE A 23 1.07 14.19 -3.60
N ASP A 24 1.02 14.70 -2.39
CA ASP A 24 0.04 15.70 -1.98
C ASP A 24 0.78 16.93 -1.49
N SER A 25 0.33 18.12 -1.88
CA SER A 25 0.86 19.40 -1.41
C SER A 25 0.67 19.61 0.10
N LEU A 26 -0.27 18.91 0.72
CA LEU A 26 -0.61 19.01 2.15
C LEU A 26 0.02 17.88 2.99
N TYR A 27 0.61 16.86 2.36
CA TYR A 27 1.08 15.66 3.06
C TYR A 27 2.56 15.35 2.74
N ASP A 28 3.28 14.78 3.72
CA ASP A 28 4.53 14.07 3.43
C ASP A 28 4.27 12.99 2.38
N ASN A 29 5.25 12.73 1.50
CA ASN A 29 5.14 11.65 0.50
C ASN A 29 4.75 10.33 1.17
N ILE A 30 3.58 9.80 0.82
CA ILE A 30 3.07 8.51 1.32
C ILE A 30 3.18 7.49 0.19
N TYR A 31 3.43 6.25 0.55
CA TYR A 31 3.45 5.14 -0.39
C TYR A 31 2.37 4.14 0.03
N SER A 32 1.52 3.74 -0.92
CA SER A 32 0.63 2.59 -0.72
C SER A 32 1.23 1.36 -1.40
N TYR A 33 1.18 0.24 -0.70
CA TYR A 33 1.63 -1.07 -1.17
C TYR A 33 0.44 -1.97 -1.37
N TYR A 34 0.47 -2.75 -2.45
CA TYR A 34 -0.50 -3.79 -2.78
C TYR A 34 0.28 -5.04 -3.13
N GLU A 35 0.23 -6.07 -2.32
CA GLU A 35 1.03 -7.29 -2.50
C GLU A 35 0.16 -8.55 -2.70
N HIS A 36 0.83 -9.68 -2.93
CA HIS A 36 0.23 -10.97 -3.25
C HIS A 36 -0.61 -10.98 -4.52
N LEU A 37 -0.38 -10.03 -5.44
CA LEU A 37 -1.21 -9.87 -6.65
C LEU A 37 -1.06 -11.08 -7.59
N LEU A 38 -2.15 -11.47 -8.24
CA LEU A 38 -2.10 -12.44 -9.34
C LEU A 38 -1.64 -11.76 -10.63
N ILE A 39 -2.16 -10.55 -10.90
CA ILE A 39 -1.92 -9.80 -12.13
C ILE A 39 -1.65 -8.33 -11.78
N VAL A 40 -0.65 -7.75 -12.44
CA VAL A 40 -0.33 -6.32 -12.40
C VAL A 40 -0.63 -5.72 -13.77
N PHE A 41 -1.42 -4.63 -13.81
CA PHE A 41 -1.84 -3.96 -15.06
C PHE A 41 -1.07 -2.68 -15.36
N VAL A 42 -0.22 -2.23 -14.44
CA VAL A 42 0.51 -0.96 -14.54
C VAL A 42 2.01 -1.19 -14.49
N GLY A 43 2.76 -0.35 -15.19
CA GLY A 43 4.21 -0.36 -15.25
C GLY A 43 4.86 0.63 -14.28
N GLN A 44 6.16 0.47 -14.08
CA GLN A 44 6.95 1.45 -13.32
C GLN A 44 6.93 2.80 -14.03
N GLY A 45 6.60 3.86 -13.28
CA GLY A 45 6.55 5.24 -13.79
C GLY A 45 5.17 5.67 -14.30
N ASP A 46 4.21 4.74 -14.41
CA ASP A 46 2.84 5.08 -14.80
C ASP A 46 2.19 6.02 -13.78
N LYS A 47 1.49 7.03 -14.30
CA LYS A 47 0.59 7.87 -13.50
C LYS A 47 -0.77 7.20 -13.46
N VAL A 48 -1.21 6.86 -12.26
CA VAL A 48 -2.53 6.25 -12.02
C VAL A 48 -3.47 7.24 -11.36
N LYS A 49 -4.78 7.09 -11.58
CA LYS A 49 -5.82 7.90 -10.94
C LYS A 49 -6.58 7.08 -9.89
N ARG A 50 -7.17 7.77 -8.90
CA ARG A 50 -8.07 7.13 -7.93
C ARG A 50 -9.18 6.36 -8.67
N GLY A 51 -9.45 5.13 -8.24
CA GLY A 51 -10.44 4.24 -8.85
C GLY A 51 -9.97 3.50 -10.11
N GLN A 52 -8.76 3.77 -10.61
CA GLN A 52 -8.18 3.01 -11.71
C GLN A 52 -7.88 1.57 -11.28
N LEU A 53 -8.25 0.61 -12.11
CA LEU A 53 -7.85 -0.78 -11.93
C LEU A 53 -6.34 -0.92 -12.18
N ILE A 54 -5.59 -1.32 -11.15
CA ILE A 54 -4.12 -1.45 -11.20
C ILE A 54 -3.64 -2.91 -11.15
N GLY A 55 -4.46 -3.84 -10.67
CA GLY A 55 -4.13 -5.25 -10.58
C GLY A 55 -5.30 -6.11 -10.12
N LYS A 56 -5.07 -7.42 -9.96
CA LYS A 56 -5.99 -8.38 -9.35
C LYS A 56 -5.31 -9.05 -8.17
N CYS A 57 -6.01 -9.16 -7.04
CA CYS A 57 -5.53 -9.91 -5.87
C CYS A 57 -5.31 -11.39 -6.23
N GLY A 58 -4.47 -12.06 -5.45
CA GLY A 58 -4.07 -13.43 -5.69
C GLY A 58 -3.38 -14.03 -4.49
N SER A 59 -2.46 -14.95 -4.77
CA SER A 59 -1.68 -15.69 -3.78
C SER A 59 -0.22 -15.84 -4.24
N SER A 60 0.36 -14.78 -4.83
CA SER A 60 1.78 -14.80 -5.20
C SER A 60 2.69 -14.51 -3.99
N GLY A 61 3.96 -14.88 -4.06
CA GLY A 61 4.93 -14.77 -2.95
C GLY A 61 4.98 -16.02 -2.07
N ARG A 62 5.84 -16.03 -1.04
CA ARG A 62 5.99 -17.20 -0.15
C ARG A 62 5.10 -17.06 1.08
N LYS A 63 4.16 -18.01 1.24
CA LYS A 63 3.19 -18.22 2.34
C LYS A 63 1.75 -17.63 2.22
N PRO A 64 1.06 -17.67 1.06
CA PRO A 64 -0.40 -17.56 1.07
C PRO A 64 -1.04 -18.95 0.97
N VAL A 65 -1.83 -19.33 1.99
CA VAL A 65 -2.68 -20.54 1.95
C VAL A 65 -3.97 -20.27 1.18
N GLU A 66 -4.43 -19.01 1.13
CA GLU A 66 -5.60 -18.54 0.38
C GLU A 66 -5.40 -17.14 -0.23
N PRO A 67 -6.11 -16.81 -1.34
CA PRO A 67 -6.01 -15.50 -1.98
C PRO A 67 -6.47 -14.35 -1.08
N HIS A 68 -5.62 -13.35 -0.90
CA HIS A 68 -5.93 -12.13 -0.15
C HIS A 68 -5.13 -10.95 -0.70
N LEU A 69 -5.50 -9.74 -0.27
CA LEU A 69 -4.74 -8.52 -0.56
C LEU A 69 -4.00 -8.10 0.70
N HIS A 70 -2.68 -7.98 0.63
CA HIS A 70 -1.89 -7.29 1.63
C HIS A 70 -1.78 -5.82 1.23
N PHE A 71 -2.19 -4.92 2.11
CA PHE A 71 -2.24 -3.48 1.87
C PHE A 71 -1.58 -2.72 3.02
N GLU A 72 -0.64 -1.84 2.68
CA GLU A 72 0.09 -1.03 3.65
C GLU A 72 0.22 0.41 3.18
N LEU A 73 0.35 1.32 4.15
CA LEU A 73 0.82 2.68 3.92
C LEU A 73 2.17 2.87 4.59
N HIS A 74 3.10 3.51 3.91
CA HIS A 74 4.41 3.87 4.44
C HIS A 74 4.67 5.36 4.28
N ASN A 75 5.34 5.97 5.26
CA ASN A 75 5.83 7.34 5.13
C ASN A 75 7.12 7.39 4.30
N ARG A 76 7.65 8.60 4.10
CA ARG A 76 8.93 8.85 3.42
C ARG A 76 10.15 8.13 4.02
N ASP A 77 10.06 7.74 5.29
CA ASP A 77 11.11 7.05 6.03
C ASP A 77 10.92 5.53 6.03
N TRP A 78 9.94 5.04 5.25
CA TRP A 78 9.60 3.62 5.09
C TRP A 78 8.98 2.98 6.34
N SER A 79 8.54 3.78 7.30
CA SER A 79 7.82 3.28 8.47
C SER A 79 6.36 3.02 8.12
N PRO A 80 5.79 1.87 8.53
CA PRO A 80 4.39 1.55 8.31
C PRO A 80 3.49 2.52 9.09
N ILE A 81 2.36 2.88 8.48
CA ILE A 81 1.35 3.78 9.02
C ILE A 81 0.03 3.03 9.07
N ASN A 82 -0.68 3.14 10.19
CA ASN A 82 -2.08 2.70 10.25
C ASN A 82 -2.94 3.65 9.38
N PRO A 83 -3.65 3.17 8.34
CA PRO A 83 -4.47 4.03 7.49
C PRO A 83 -5.69 4.60 8.23
N TYR A 84 -6.10 3.97 9.33
CA TYR A 84 -7.22 4.36 10.16
C TYR A 84 -6.80 5.36 11.25
N ARG A 85 -7.79 6.12 11.74
CA ARG A 85 -7.64 6.84 13.00
C ARG A 85 -7.34 5.86 14.13
N ASN A 86 -6.45 6.30 15.02
CA ASN A 86 -6.23 5.67 16.30
C ASN A 86 -7.55 5.65 17.10
N ILE A 87 -7.96 4.46 17.52
CA ILE A 87 -9.19 4.24 18.29
C ILE A 87 -9.22 5.00 19.62
N ASN A 88 -8.07 5.30 20.20
CA ASN A 88 -7.94 6.02 21.48
C ASN A 88 -7.74 7.54 21.29
N ASN A 89 -7.61 8.00 20.04
CA ASN A 89 -7.48 9.42 19.72
C ASN A 89 -8.29 9.73 18.45
N PRO A 90 -9.58 10.11 18.58
CA PRO A 90 -10.44 10.37 17.43
C PRO A 90 -10.02 11.59 16.60
N ASN A 91 -9.15 12.45 17.13
CA ASN A 91 -8.55 13.57 16.39
C ASN A 91 -7.26 13.16 15.66
N SER A 92 -6.82 11.91 15.79
CA SER A 92 -5.71 11.40 15.02
C SER A 92 -6.04 11.36 13.53
N ARG A 93 -4.99 11.31 12.73
CA ARG A 93 -5.09 11.40 11.29
C ARG A 93 -5.73 10.15 10.70
N CYS A 94 -6.66 10.36 9.77
CA CYS A 94 -7.17 9.33 8.85
C CYS A 94 -6.50 9.52 7.50
N TYR A 95 -6.12 8.43 6.84
CA TYR A 95 -5.53 8.47 5.49
C TYR A 95 -6.52 8.05 4.40
N TRP A 96 -7.74 7.67 4.78
CA TRP A 96 -8.84 7.49 3.87
C TRP A 96 -9.38 8.83 3.38
N THR A 97 -9.88 8.87 2.15
CA THR A 97 -10.60 10.04 1.64
C THR A 97 -11.94 10.15 2.38
N LYS A 98 -12.46 11.38 2.54
CA LYS A 98 -13.70 11.61 3.30
C LYS A 98 -14.89 10.78 2.81
N ASP A 99 -14.94 10.50 1.52
CA ASP A 99 -15.99 9.73 0.83
C ASP A 99 -15.75 8.21 0.84
N ASN A 100 -14.68 7.73 1.46
CA ASN A 100 -14.36 6.31 1.58
C ASN A 100 -13.65 6.02 2.91
N ASP A 101 -13.98 6.78 3.96
CA ASP A 101 -13.48 6.55 5.31
C ASP A 101 -14.39 5.53 5.99
N PRO A 102 -13.97 4.28 6.18
CA PRO A 102 -14.80 3.25 6.81
C PRO A 102 -15.07 3.53 8.30
N GLN A 103 -14.40 4.52 8.89
CA GLN A 103 -14.69 5.00 10.25
C GLN A 103 -15.63 6.22 10.27
N TYR A 104 -16.12 6.70 9.11
CA TYR A 104 -17.15 7.74 8.98
C TYR A 104 -18.32 7.19 8.13
N PRO A 105 -19.45 6.79 8.74
CA PRO A 105 -20.67 6.45 8.01
C PRO A 105 -21.36 7.68 7.41
#